data_AF-A0A952RDN5-F1
#
_entry.id   AF-A0A952RDN5-F1
#
_cell.length_a   1.000
_cell.length_b   1.000
_cell.length_c   1.000
_cell.angle_alpha   90.00
_cell.angle_beta   90.00
_cell.angle_gamma   90.00
#
_symmetry.space_group_name_H-M   'P 1'
#
loop_
_entity.id
_entity.type
_entity.pdbx_description
1 polymer ?
#
loop_
_entity_poly.entity_id
_entity_poly.type
_entity_poly.pdbx_seq_one_letter_code
_entity_poly.pdbx_strand_id
1 'polypeptide(L)'
;MSAWPPPPHDPRDREEAYALGEWQVRVATGRMFEYFVPRGLWHVQLWHPETRISILTPSRLTMGAWEAFPLQTWKARRETWSSLALALAAEHDVKLPSAAEVAWVESTFVHGLVTARAHA
;
A
#
# COMPACT_ATOMS: atom_id res chain seq x y z
N MET A 1 -14.95 17.36 -8.42
CA MET A 1 -14.77 15.99 -7.86
C MET A 1 -13.28 15.78 -7.60
N SER A 2 -12.89 15.29 -6.42
CA SER A 2 -11.49 15.34 -5.94
C SER A 2 -10.58 14.34 -6.65
N ALA A 3 -9.62 14.80 -7.47
CA ALA A 3 -8.68 14.03 -8.31
C ALA A 3 -7.69 13.08 -7.57
N TRP A 4 -8.00 12.70 -6.33
CA TRP A 4 -7.19 11.84 -5.45
C TRP A 4 -7.94 10.54 -5.15
N PRO A 5 -7.23 9.44 -4.87
CA PRO A 5 -7.89 8.23 -4.37
C PRO A 5 -8.65 8.53 -3.07
N PRO A 6 -9.81 7.89 -2.84
CA PRO A 6 -10.56 8.05 -1.60
C PRO A 6 -9.84 7.34 -0.44
N PRO A 7 -10.12 7.69 0.83
CA PRO A 7 -9.73 6.86 1.96
C PRO A 7 -10.19 5.39 1.78
N PRO A 8 -9.39 4.38 2.14
CA PRO A 8 -8.07 4.45 2.80
C PRO A 8 -6.86 4.60 1.84
N HIS A 9 -7.10 4.88 0.56
CA HIS A 9 -6.09 5.01 -0.49
C HIS A 9 -5.55 6.43 -0.68
N ASP A 10 -6.04 7.43 0.05
CA ASP A 10 -5.52 8.79 -0.06
C ASP A 10 -4.06 8.85 0.45
N PRO A 11 -3.06 9.13 -0.41
CA PRO A 11 -1.66 9.14 0.01
C PRO A 11 -1.31 10.31 0.93
N ARG A 12 -2.15 11.34 0.98
CA ARG A 12 -1.94 12.54 1.81
C ARG A 12 -2.14 12.26 3.30
N ASP A 13 -2.86 11.18 3.62
CA ASP A 13 -3.07 10.72 5.00
C ASP A 13 -1.86 9.93 5.55
N ARG A 14 -0.76 9.86 4.79
CA ARG A 14 0.41 9.04 5.11
C ARG A 14 1.71 9.78 4.86
N GLU A 15 2.73 9.44 5.62
CA GLU A 15 4.09 9.92 5.42
C GLU A 15 4.84 8.98 4.47
N GLU A 16 5.72 9.55 3.64
CA GLU A 16 6.64 8.77 2.83
C GLU A 16 7.76 8.22 3.71
N ALA A 17 7.88 6.89 3.77
CA ALA A 17 8.91 6.20 4.55
C ALA A 17 10.10 5.77 3.69
N TYR A 18 9.88 5.51 2.40
CA TYR A 18 10.91 5.04 1.49
C TYR A 18 10.53 5.27 0.01
N ALA A 19 11.52 5.57 -0.82
CA ALA A 19 11.36 5.67 -2.27
C ALA A 19 11.81 4.36 -2.95
N LEU A 20 10.93 3.76 -3.75
CA LEU A 20 11.12 2.50 -4.46
C LEU A 20 10.99 2.73 -5.98
N GLY A 21 12.07 3.23 -6.58
CA GLY A 21 12.04 3.70 -7.97
C GLY A 21 11.05 4.84 -8.14
N GLU A 22 10.08 4.67 -9.05
CA GLU A 22 8.98 5.64 -9.29
C GLU A 22 7.85 5.53 -8.26
N TRP A 23 7.93 4.55 -7.36
CA TRP A 23 6.93 4.32 -6.31
C TRP A 23 7.40 4.87 -4.98
N GLN A 24 6.44 5.21 -4.13
CA GLN A 24 6.65 5.62 -2.76
C GLN A 24 6.03 4.60 -1.82
N VAL A 25 6.79 4.17 -0.82
CA VAL A 25 6.30 3.41 0.32
C VAL A 25 5.82 4.42 1.36
N ARG A 26 4.51 4.46 1.59
CA ARG A 26 3.86 5.40 2.51
C ARG A 26 3.21 4.67 3.66
N VAL A 27 3.37 5.23 4.86
CA VAL A 27 2.97 4.63 6.13
C VAL A 27 2.14 5.59 6.96
N ALA A 28 1.18 5.07 7.72
CA ALA A 28 0.50 5.88 8.71
C ALA A 28 1.38 6.01 9.97
N THR A 29 1.49 7.20 10.54
CA THR A 29 2.35 7.51 11.70
C THR A 29 1.50 7.99 12.89
N GLY A 30 2.15 8.24 14.03
CA GLY A 30 1.52 8.79 15.22
C GLY A 30 0.28 8.01 15.68
N ARG A 31 -0.83 8.72 15.95
CA ARG A 31 -2.08 8.13 16.48
C ARG A 31 -2.66 7.04 15.58
N MET A 32 -2.52 7.16 14.26
CA MET A 32 -3.02 6.13 13.34
C MET A 32 -2.20 4.85 13.43
N PHE A 33 -0.88 4.96 13.55
CA PHE A 33 0.00 3.82 13.79
C PHE A 33 -0.36 3.11 15.10
N GLU A 34 -0.50 3.87 16.18
CA GLU A 34 -0.91 3.37 17.51
C GLU A 34 -2.29 2.70 17.48
N TYR A 35 -3.19 3.17 16.63
CA TYR A 35 -4.52 2.61 16.48
C TYR A 35 -4.51 1.31 15.64
N PHE A 36 -3.85 1.31 14.49
CA PHE A 36 -3.94 0.24 13.50
C PHE A 36 -3.13 -1.00 13.85
N VAL A 37 -1.90 -0.84 14.37
CA VAL A 37 -1.00 -1.96 14.67
C VAL A 37 -1.61 -2.98 15.64
N PRO A 38 -2.03 -2.61 16.87
CA PRO A 38 -2.55 -3.58 17.83
C PRO A 38 -3.87 -4.23 17.40
N ARG A 39 -4.56 -3.65 16.40
CA ARG A 39 -5.82 -4.17 15.84
C ARG A 39 -5.63 -5.03 14.59
N GLY A 40 -4.39 -5.23 14.14
CA GLY A 40 -4.06 -5.93 12.90
C GLY A 40 -4.59 -5.23 11.64
N LEU A 41 -4.89 -3.93 11.74
CA LEU A 41 -5.36 -3.08 10.64
C LEU A 41 -4.18 -2.40 9.91
N TRP A 42 -2.96 -2.58 10.41
CA TRP A 42 -1.75 -2.02 9.82
C TRP A 42 -1.53 -2.54 8.41
N HIS A 43 -1.33 -1.62 7.47
CA HIS A 43 -0.95 -1.90 6.10
C HIS A 43 -0.15 -0.72 5.56
N VAL A 44 0.74 -1.02 4.64
CA VAL A 44 1.58 -0.07 3.93
C VAL A 44 0.91 0.29 2.61
N GLN A 45 1.18 1.51 2.12
CA GLN A 45 0.72 1.95 0.82
C GLN A 45 1.91 2.04 -0.14
N LEU A 46 1.76 1.50 -1.34
CA LEU A 46 2.59 1.83 -2.50
C LEU A 46 1.86 2.91 -3.30
N TRP A 47 2.51 4.03 -3.52
CA TRP A 47 1.95 5.18 -4.22
C TRP A 47 2.82 5.56 -5.41
N HIS A 48 2.23 5.63 -6.61
CA HIS A 48 2.90 6.17 -7.78
C HIS A 48 2.45 7.63 -7.98
N PRO A 49 3.33 8.64 -7.83
CA PRO A 49 2.93 10.04 -7.82
C PRO A 49 2.43 10.56 -9.17
N GLU A 50 3.03 10.10 -10.27
CA GLU A 50 2.65 10.57 -11.62
C GLU A 50 1.32 9.96 -12.08
N THR A 51 1.20 8.64 -12.08
CA THR A 51 0.00 7.90 -12.50
C THR A 51 -1.12 7.91 -11.46
N ARG A 52 -0.82 8.39 -10.24
CA ARG A 52 -1.75 8.45 -9.10
C ARG A 52 -2.32 7.11 -8.68
N ILE A 53 -1.53 6.06 -8.82
CA ILE A 53 -1.93 4.71 -8.43
C ILE A 53 -1.62 4.47 -6.97
N SER A 54 -2.65 4.13 -6.20
CA SER A 54 -2.49 3.69 -4.80
C SER A 54 -2.73 2.20 -4.68
N ILE A 55 -1.78 1.48 -4.07
CA ILE A 55 -1.91 0.06 -3.74
C ILE A 55 -1.72 -0.11 -2.24
N LEU A 56 -2.57 -0.89 -1.59
CA LEU A 56 -2.46 -1.23 -0.17
C LEU A 56 -2.01 -2.68 0.00
N THR A 57 -1.09 -2.90 0.93
CA THR A 57 -0.68 -4.25 1.34
C THR A 57 -1.82 -4.96 2.10
N PRO A 58 -1.79 -6.30 2.16
CA PRO A 58 -2.73 -7.07 2.97
C PRO A 58 -2.76 -6.68 4.44
N SER A 59 -3.97 -6.61 5.02
CA SER A 59 -4.22 -6.47 6.45
C SER A 59 -5.64 -6.90 6.80
N ARG A 60 -6.05 -6.85 8.07
CA ARG A 60 -7.46 -7.07 8.42
C ARG A 60 -8.39 -6.03 7.80
N LEU A 61 -7.91 -4.80 7.55
CA LEU A 61 -8.71 -3.75 6.91
C LEU A 61 -9.01 -4.08 5.44
N THR A 62 -8.03 -4.66 4.74
CA THR A 62 -8.18 -5.11 3.35
C THR A 62 -8.66 -6.56 3.25
N MET A 63 -9.12 -7.14 4.36
CA MET A 63 -9.55 -8.55 4.47
C MET A 63 -8.50 -9.52 3.88
N GLY A 64 -7.23 -9.29 4.20
CA GLY A 64 -6.11 -10.15 3.80
C GLY A 64 -5.71 -10.06 2.33
N ALA A 65 -6.20 -9.08 1.58
CA ALA A 65 -5.92 -8.94 0.15
C ALA A 65 -5.15 -7.66 -0.19
N TRP A 66 -4.50 -7.67 -1.34
CA TRP A 66 -4.01 -6.47 -2.00
C TRP A 66 -5.19 -5.70 -2.59
N GLU A 67 -5.19 -4.37 -2.44
CA GLU A 67 -6.18 -3.49 -3.06
C GLU A 67 -5.49 -2.38 -3.85
N ALA A 68 -5.90 -2.15 -5.09
CA ALA A 68 -5.39 -1.06 -5.93
C ALA A 68 -6.51 -0.10 -6.36
N PHE A 69 -6.15 1.18 -6.41
CA PHE A 69 -6.97 2.32 -6.83
C PHE A 69 -6.13 3.21 -7.77
N PRO A 70 -6.10 2.90 -9.07
CA PRO A 70 -5.32 3.61 -10.09
C PRO A 70 -6.06 4.82 -10.69
N LEU A 71 -7.39 4.77 -10.75
CA LEU A 71 -8.24 5.84 -11.28
C LEU A 71 -9.47 5.97 -10.39
N GLN A 72 -10.04 7.18 -10.30
CA GLN A 72 -11.38 7.33 -9.73
C GLN A 72 -12.31 6.32 -10.43
N THR A 73 -13.04 5.53 -9.64
CA THR A 73 -13.94 4.44 -10.05
C THR A 73 -13.32 3.08 -10.39
N TRP A 74 -12.00 2.94 -10.58
CA TRP A 74 -11.39 1.63 -10.76
C TRP A 74 -10.87 1.09 -9.43
N LYS A 75 -11.23 -0.15 -9.10
CA LYS A 75 -10.70 -0.88 -7.96
C LYS A 75 -10.39 -2.31 -8.36
N ALA A 76 -9.19 -2.77 -8.05
CA ALA A 76 -8.88 -4.20 -8.07
C ALA A 76 -8.56 -4.67 -6.67
N ARG A 77 -9.06 -5.87 -6.35
CA ARG A 77 -8.71 -6.59 -5.14
C ARG A 77 -8.24 -7.99 -5.53
N ARG A 78 -7.08 -8.40 -5.01
CA ARG A 78 -6.45 -9.68 -5.35
C ARG A 78 -5.72 -10.25 -4.15
N GLU A 79 -5.68 -11.57 -4.04
CA GLU A 79 -5.06 -12.25 -2.89
C GLU A 79 -3.54 -12.24 -2.96
N THR A 80 -2.97 -12.13 -4.16
CA THR A 80 -1.52 -12.19 -4.37
C THR A 80 -1.03 -10.96 -5.14
N TRP A 81 0.21 -10.55 -4.87
CA TRP A 81 0.87 -9.47 -5.63
C TRP A 81 0.89 -9.78 -7.12
N SER A 82 1.27 -10.99 -7.53
CA SER A 82 1.36 -11.37 -8.93
C SER A 82 0.03 -11.23 -9.68
N SER A 83 -1.08 -11.62 -9.05
CA SER A 83 -2.41 -11.49 -9.68
C SER A 83 -2.91 -10.05 -9.73
N LEU A 84 -2.53 -9.21 -8.74
CA LEU A 84 -2.77 -7.77 -8.81
C LEU A 84 -1.94 -7.12 -9.92
N ALA A 85 -0.66 -7.47 -9.99
CA ALA A 85 0.26 -6.90 -10.95
C ALA A 85 -0.15 -7.22 -12.39
N LEU A 86 -0.60 -8.44 -12.66
CA LEU A 86 -1.17 -8.81 -13.96
C LEU A 86 -2.42 -7.98 -14.31
N ALA A 87 -3.34 -7.77 -13.35
CA ALA A 87 -4.53 -6.96 -13.58
C ALA A 87 -4.20 -5.49 -13.83
N LEU A 88 -3.19 -4.95 -13.12
CA LEU A 88 -2.74 -3.58 -13.31
C LEU A 88 -1.99 -3.41 -14.64
N ALA A 89 -1.11 -4.33 -15.01
CA ALA A 89 -0.37 -4.27 -16.28
C ALA A 89 -1.29 -4.39 -17.51
N ALA A 90 -2.43 -5.06 -17.39
CA ALA A 90 -3.41 -5.15 -18.48
C ALA A 90 -4.16 -3.84 -18.74
N GLU A 91 -4.35 -3.02 -17.69
CA GLU A 91 -5.21 -1.83 -17.72
C GLU A 91 -4.43 -0.51 -17.64
N HIS A 92 -3.20 -0.55 -17.15
CA HIS A 92 -2.38 0.62 -16.86
C HIS A 92 -0.95 0.42 -17.37
N ASP A 93 -0.47 1.40 -18.14
CA ASP A 93 0.90 1.44 -18.63
C ASP A 93 1.84 1.98 -17.54
N VAL A 94 2.08 1.16 -16.51
CA VAL A 94 2.95 1.51 -15.39
C VAL A 94 3.92 0.37 -15.08
N LYS A 95 5.18 0.72 -14.83
CA LYS A 95 6.15 -0.24 -14.33
C LYS A 95 5.89 -0.51 -12.85
N LEU A 96 5.38 -1.69 -12.55
CA LEU A 96 5.10 -2.12 -11.19
C LEU A 96 6.37 -2.58 -10.45
N PRO A 97 6.43 -2.46 -9.12
CA PRO A 97 7.50 -3.06 -8.34
C PRO A 97 7.56 -4.58 -8.54
N SER A 98 8.77 -5.13 -8.56
CA SER A 98 8.97 -6.57 -8.65
C SER A 98 8.44 -7.28 -7.40
N ALA A 99 8.16 -8.58 -7.52
CA ALA A 99 7.73 -9.39 -6.39
C ALA A 99 8.77 -9.39 -5.24
N ALA A 100 10.07 -9.31 -5.56
CA ALA A 100 11.14 -9.25 -4.56
C ALA A 100 11.12 -7.92 -3.80
N GLU A 101 10.95 -6.80 -4.50
CA GLU A 101 10.82 -5.48 -3.87
C GLU A 101 9.59 -5.40 -2.97
N VAL A 102 8.44 -5.92 -3.43
CA VAL A 102 7.22 -5.95 -2.63
C VAL A 102 7.39 -6.85 -1.39
N ALA A 103 7.99 -8.02 -1.54
CA ALA A 103 8.28 -8.89 -0.40
C ALA A 103 9.21 -8.22 0.63
N TRP A 104 10.20 -7.45 0.17
CA TRP A 104 11.05 -6.66 1.05
C TRP A 104 10.27 -5.55 1.76
N VAL A 105 9.36 -4.87 1.07
CA VAL A 105 8.48 -3.86 1.69
C VAL A 105 7.60 -4.48 2.77
N GLU A 106 6.96 -5.62 2.49
CA GLU A 106 6.15 -6.34 3.48
C GLU A 106 6.97 -6.75 4.70
N SER A 107 8.12 -7.38 4.48
CA SER A 107 9.03 -7.80 5.55
C SER A 107 9.47 -6.61 6.42
N THR A 108 9.85 -5.49 5.81
CA THR A 108 10.45 -4.35 6.50
C THR A 108 9.41 -3.44 7.16
N PHE A 109 8.39 -3.03 6.40
CA PHE A 109 7.44 -1.99 6.83
C PHE A 109 6.13 -2.54 7.36
N VAL A 110 5.69 -3.73 6.90
CA VAL A 110 4.47 -4.36 7.44
C VAL A 110 4.83 -5.16 8.69
N HIS A 111 5.81 -6.05 8.62
CA HIS A 111 6.17 -6.91 9.73
C HIS A 111 7.23 -6.29 10.65
N GLY A 112 8.32 -5.75 10.10
CA GLY A 112 9.44 -5.21 10.86
C GLY A 112 9.04 -4.08 11.82
N LEU A 113 8.26 -3.09 11.34
CA LEU A 113 7.77 -2.00 12.19
C LEU A 113 6.82 -2.45 13.29
N VAL A 114 6.00 -3.47 13.02
CA VAL A 114 5.10 -4.04 14.03
C VAL A 114 5.89 -4.76 15.11
N THR A 115 6.88 -5.57 14.71
CA THR A 115 7.76 -6.29 15.64
C THR A 115 8.59 -5.32 16.48
N ALA A 116 9.21 -4.30 15.88
CA ALA A 116 9.99 -3.31 16.61
C ALA A 116 9.16 -2.61 17.70
N ARG A 117 7.87 -2.35 17.43
CA ARG A 117 6.93 -1.80 18.42
C ARG A 117 6.58 -2.79 19.52
N ALA A 118 6.46 -4.07 19.24
CA ALA A 118 6.16 -5.08 20.26
C ALA A 118 7.29 -5.25 21.29
N HIS A 119 8.50 -4.79 20.96
CA HIS A 119 9.69 -4.86 21.81
C HIS A 119 10.14 -3.51 22.40
N ALA A 120 9.39 -2.43 22.14
CA ALA A 120 9.63 -1.09 22.69
C ALA A 120 8.71 -0.82 23.88
#